data_AF-A0A258KA14-F1
#
_entry.id   AF-A0A258KA14-F1
#
_cell.length_a   1.000
_cell.length_b   1.000
_cell.length_c   1.000
_cell.angle_alpha   90.00
_cell.angle_beta   90.00
_cell.angle_gamma   90.00
#
_symmetry.space_group_name_H-M   'P 1'
#
loop_
_entity.id
_entity.type
_entity.pdbx_description
1 polymer ?
#
loop_
_entity_poly.entity_id
_entity_poly.type
_entity_poly.pdbx_seq_one_letter_code
_entity_poly.pdbx_strand_id
1 'polypeptide(L)'
;MNIVSRVPAIAAGLLALSAAPALANPFPPTVWQCLRNDQVTVLANEKTEDVGTRFLVRKSTGDLKADCLVEQRPTDVVIGGGDDSAYYYIALAKTFLILDAGTGPDRGLAIFNLPSAKPVFEGGYSVQGNCSPTAGCESDEFTIGENGVTFWREVKDKATAKNCKDYAKFMKTTGSAAIEEKSLFRFSTQKIESLKDRRCVQQQ
;
A
#
# COMPACT_ATOMS: atom_id res chain seq x y z
N MET A 1 7.12 -95.37 13.53
CA MET A 1 6.43 -94.86 12.32
C MET A 1 6.63 -93.36 12.27
N ASN A 2 7.37 -92.89 11.25
CA ASN A 2 7.73 -91.50 11.04
C ASN A 2 6.55 -90.73 10.42
N ILE A 3 6.22 -89.56 10.96
CA ILE A 3 5.50 -88.52 10.21
C ILE A 3 6.24 -87.20 10.44
N VAL A 4 6.94 -86.77 9.40
CA VAL A 4 7.58 -85.46 9.26
C VAL A 4 6.51 -84.53 8.68
N SER A 5 6.21 -83.42 9.35
CA SER A 5 5.37 -82.35 8.80
C SER A 5 6.21 -81.09 8.63
N ARG A 6 6.37 -80.63 7.39
CA ARG A 6 7.01 -79.37 7.00
C ARG A 6 5.92 -78.40 6.58
N VAL A 7 5.86 -77.23 7.21
CA VAL A 7 5.04 -76.09 6.76
C VAL A 7 6.00 -75.06 6.13
N PRO A 8 5.74 -74.58 4.90
CA PRO A 8 6.53 -73.52 4.29
C PRO A 8 6.03 -72.14 4.74
N ALA A 9 6.96 -71.24 5.07
CA ALA A 9 6.70 -69.84 5.35
C ALA A 9 6.52 -69.05 4.04
N ILE A 10 5.42 -68.31 3.94
CA ILE A 10 5.13 -67.36 2.85
C ILE A 10 5.78 -66.02 3.22
N ALA A 11 6.74 -65.56 2.42
CA ALA A 11 7.35 -64.24 2.54
C ALA A 11 6.52 -63.20 1.78
N ALA A 12 5.95 -62.23 2.49
CA ALA A 12 5.29 -61.06 1.91
C ALA A 12 6.31 -59.93 1.71
N GLY A 13 6.56 -59.54 0.46
CA GLY A 13 7.39 -58.41 0.11
C GLY A 13 6.62 -57.09 0.24
N LEU A 14 7.11 -56.19 1.11
CA LEU A 14 6.67 -54.79 1.16
C LEU A 14 7.44 -53.97 0.11
N LEU A 15 6.70 -53.42 -0.87
CA LEU A 15 7.20 -52.37 -1.76
C LEU A 15 7.09 -51.02 -1.05
N ALA A 16 8.23 -50.44 -0.68
CA ALA A 16 8.32 -49.08 -0.16
C ALA A 16 8.23 -48.07 -1.32
N LEU A 17 7.16 -47.27 -1.36
CA LEU A 17 7.09 -46.08 -2.21
C LEU A 17 7.91 -44.96 -1.55
N SER A 18 9.04 -44.61 -2.17
CA SER A 18 9.87 -43.47 -1.79
C SER A 18 9.17 -42.17 -2.18
N ALA A 19 8.56 -41.46 -1.23
CA ALA A 19 8.11 -40.09 -1.43
C ALA A 19 9.35 -39.18 -1.55
N ALA A 20 9.56 -38.59 -2.73
CA ALA A 20 10.61 -37.60 -2.91
C ALA A 20 10.28 -36.33 -2.09
N PRO A 21 11.26 -35.75 -1.38
CA PRO A 21 11.04 -34.49 -0.67
C PRO A 21 10.80 -33.38 -1.70
N ALA A 22 9.64 -32.72 -1.60
CA ALA A 22 9.39 -31.49 -2.32
C ALA A 22 10.44 -30.46 -1.88
N LEU A 23 11.32 -30.06 -2.80
CA LEU A 23 12.22 -28.95 -2.60
C LEU A 23 11.36 -27.69 -2.47
N ALA A 24 11.21 -27.18 -1.24
CA ALA A 24 10.67 -25.87 -1.00
C ALA A 24 11.56 -24.86 -1.74
N ASN A 25 11.00 -24.19 -2.76
CA ASN A 25 11.66 -23.06 -3.40
C ASN A 25 11.93 -22.01 -2.30
N PRO A 26 13.18 -21.57 -2.10
CA PRO A 26 13.45 -20.46 -1.20
C PRO A 26 12.80 -19.21 -1.81
N PHE A 27 11.72 -18.73 -1.18
CA PHE A 27 11.20 -17.40 -1.47
C PHE A 27 12.33 -16.38 -1.26
N PRO A 28 12.47 -15.37 -2.14
CA PRO A 28 13.49 -14.34 -1.94
C PRO A 28 13.28 -13.67 -0.57
N PRO A 29 14.35 -13.32 0.14
CA PRO A 29 14.22 -12.64 1.43
C PRO A 29 13.45 -11.34 1.25
N THR A 30 12.44 -11.12 2.09
CA THR A 30 11.68 -9.88 2.18
C THR A 30 12.62 -8.72 2.50
N VAL A 31 12.79 -7.81 1.54
CA VAL A 31 13.67 -6.65 1.70
C VAL A 31 12.90 -5.54 2.39
N TRP A 32 13.19 -5.34 3.67
CA TRP A 32 12.65 -4.22 4.43
C TRP A 32 13.34 -2.92 4.03
N GLN A 33 12.54 -1.91 3.68
CA GLN A 33 13.00 -0.55 3.47
C GLN A 33 12.94 0.22 4.80
N CYS A 34 14.04 0.88 5.19
CA CYS A 34 14.07 1.74 6.36
C CYS A 34 13.99 3.21 5.95
N LEU A 35 12.86 3.85 6.27
CA LEU A 35 12.57 5.25 5.98
C LEU A 35 12.59 6.02 7.29
N ARG A 36 13.36 7.10 7.41
CA ARG A 36 13.54 7.78 8.69
C ARG A 36 13.78 9.28 8.60
N ASN A 37 13.47 9.96 9.69
CA ASN A 37 13.97 11.29 10.01
C ASN A 37 14.32 11.36 11.52
N ASP A 38 14.48 12.58 12.04
CA ASP A 38 14.79 12.86 13.45
C ASP A 38 13.65 12.51 14.41
N GLN A 39 12.40 12.44 13.93
CA GLN A 39 11.23 12.20 14.77
C GLN A 39 10.71 10.76 14.69
N VAL A 40 10.73 10.16 13.49
CA VAL A 40 10.07 8.88 13.22
C VAL A 40 10.89 7.99 12.29
N THR A 41 10.78 6.69 12.51
CA THR A 41 11.26 5.63 11.65
C THR A 41 10.10 4.75 11.20
N VAL A 42 10.07 4.43 9.91
CA VAL A 42 9.10 3.58 9.25
C VAL A 42 9.85 2.47 8.55
N LEU A 43 9.60 1.23 8.96
CA LEU A 43 10.08 0.04 8.27
C LEU A 43 8.96 -0.45 7.35
N ALA A 44 9.21 -0.47 6.04
CA ALA A 44 8.25 -0.88 5.03
C ALA A 44 8.65 -2.24 4.45
N ASN A 45 7.70 -3.15 4.34
CA ASN A 45 7.89 -4.45 3.70
C ASN A 45 6.70 -4.79 2.83
N GLU A 46 6.96 -5.01 1.54
CA GLU A 46 5.94 -5.50 0.63
C GLU A 46 5.43 -6.86 1.12
N LYS A 47 4.11 -7.04 1.09
CA LYS A 47 3.48 -8.30 1.45
C LYS A 47 3.78 -9.32 0.35
N THR A 48 4.20 -10.52 0.74
CA THR A 48 4.52 -11.59 -0.21
C THR A 48 3.32 -12.47 -0.57
N GLU A 49 2.34 -12.52 0.33
CA GLU A 49 1.14 -13.37 0.20
C GLU A 49 -0.14 -12.56 0.00
N ASP A 50 -0.02 -11.23 -0.11
CA ASP A 50 -1.14 -10.28 -0.18
C ASP A 50 -0.70 -8.98 -0.87
N VAL A 51 -1.63 -8.06 -1.14
CA VAL A 51 -1.40 -6.79 -1.83
C VAL A 51 -0.99 -5.67 -0.88
N GLY A 52 -0.08 -4.83 -1.36
CA GLY A 52 0.39 -3.64 -0.65
C GLY A 52 1.58 -3.91 0.27
N THR A 53 1.76 -2.99 1.22
CA THR A 53 2.95 -2.87 2.06
C THR A 53 2.54 -2.84 3.52
N ARG A 54 3.23 -3.63 4.33
CA ARG A 54 3.17 -3.56 5.78
C ARG A 54 4.19 -2.54 6.27
N PHE A 55 3.77 -1.66 7.17
CA PHE A 55 4.64 -0.66 7.79
C PHE A 55 4.73 -0.87 9.30
N LEU A 56 5.94 -0.90 9.86
CA LEU A 56 6.19 -0.77 11.29
C LEU A 56 6.65 0.65 11.57
N VAL A 57 5.91 1.36 12.40
CA VAL A 57 6.18 2.75 12.77
C VAL A 57 6.67 2.81 14.21
N ARG A 58 7.77 3.54 14.41
CA ARG A 58 8.34 3.79 15.74
C ARG A 58 8.98 5.17 15.83
N LYS A 59 9.19 5.64 17.05
CA LYS A 59 9.96 6.86 17.30
C LYS A 59 11.43 6.64 16.92
N SER A 60 12.04 7.62 16.26
CA SER A 60 13.48 7.60 15.98
C SER A 60 14.30 7.78 17.25
N THR A 61 15.43 7.10 17.33
CA THR A 61 16.37 7.13 18.47
C THR A 61 17.68 7.85 18.14
N GLY A 62 17.90 8.21 16.87
CA GLY A 62 19.15 8.82 16.38
C GLY A 62 20.24 7.80 16.07
N ASP A 63 20.10 6.56 16.55
CA ASP A 63 20.94 5.43 16.17
C ASP A 63 20.36 4.75 14.93
N LEU A 64 21.10 4.78 13.83
CA LEU A 64 20.69 4.18 12.56
C LEU A 64 20.48 2.67 12.65
N LYS A 65 21.37 1.97 13.35
CA LYS A 65 21.33 0.52 13.47
C LYS A 65 20.14 0.11 14.34
N ALA A 66 19.91 0.84 15.43
CA ALA A 66 18.75 0.58 16.28
C ALA A 66 17.45 0.89 15.56
N ASP A 67 17.34 2.03 14.88
CA ASP A 67 16.10 2.44 14.21
C ASP A 67 15.73 1.48 13.07
N CYS A 68 16.72 1.08 12.25
CA CYS A 68 16.52 0.20 11.11
C CYS A 68 16.52 -1.31 11.43
N LEU A 69 16.55 -1.69 12.71
CA LEU A 69 16.46 -3.09 13.10
C LEU A 69 15.06 -3.64 12.81
N VAL A 70 15.02 -4.68 11.99
CA VAL A 70 13.81 -5.37 11.51
C VAL A 70 13.28 -6.38 12.55
N GLU A 71 13.19 -5.94 13.78
CA GLU A 71 12.52 -6.67 14.86
C GLU A 71 11.33 -5.84 15.30
N GLN A 72 10.13 -6.39 15.22
CA GLN A 72 8.94 -5.70 15.70
C GLN A 72 9.00 -5.59 17.21
N ARG A 73 8.89 -4.35 17.71
CA ARG A 73 8.86 -4.04 19.14
C ARG A 73 7.41 -4.00 19.63
N PRO A 74 7.15 -4.26 20.92
CA PRO A 74 5.82 -4.07 21.51
C PRO A 74 5.27 -2.65 21.39
N THR A 75 6.16 -1.66 21.26
CA THR A 75 5.81 -0.23 21.11
C THR A 75 5.60 0.20 19.66
N ASP A 76 5.87 -0.67 18.69
CA ASP A 76 5.67 -0.34 17.29
C ASP A 76 4.18 -0.29 16.95
N VAL A 77 3.82 0.65 16.10
CA VAL A 77 2.49 0.70 15.51
C VAL A 77 2.53 0.12 14.11
N VAL A 78 1.57 -0.74 13.78
CA VAL A 78 1.50 -1.41 12.47
C VAL A 78 0.47 -0.70 11.59
N ILE A 79 0.86 -0.32 10.37
CA ILE A 79 -0.05 0.12 9.30
C ILE A 79 0.00 -0.91 8.19
N GLY A 80 -1.14 -1.20 7.56
CA GLY A 80 -1.21 -2.19 6.47
C GLY A 80 -1.01 -3.63 6.95
N GLY A 81 -1.30 -3.92 8.22
CA GLY A 81 -1.18 -5.27 8.78
C GLY A 81 -2.38 -6.18 8.51
N GLY A 82 -3.52 -5.63 8.08
CA GLY A 82 -4.71 -6.41 7.71
C GLY A 82 -4.76 -6.74 6.23
N ASP A 83 -5.53 -7.77 5.90
CA ASP A 83 -5.64 -8.35 4.56
C ASP A 83 -6.28 -7.39 3.54
N ASP A 84 -7.12 -6.45 3.99
CA ASP A 84 -7.80 -5.51 3.09
C ASP A 84 -6.98 -4.22 2.80
N SER A 85 -5.76 -4.12 3.34
CA SER A 85 -4.95 -2.91 3.25
C SER A 85 -3.92 -2.96 2.12
N ALA A 86 -4.30 -2.47 0.94
CA ALA A 86 -3.42 -2.30 -0.20
C ALA A 86 -2.71 -0.93 -0.19
N TYR A 87 -1.82 -0.70 0.78
CA TYR A 87 -1.07 0.56 0.86
C TYR A 87 0.28 0.48 0.15
N TYR A 88 0.68 1.54 -0.54
CA TYR A 88 1.99 1.68 -1.18
C TYR A 88 2.64 2.99 -0.75
N TYR A 89 3.95 2.95 -0.49
CA TYR A 89 4.69 4.13 -0.05
C TYR A 89 4.74 5.20 -1.14
N ILE A 90 4.44 6.45 -0.79
CA ILE A 90 4.77 7.63 -1.59
C ILE A 90 5.91 8.39 -0.91
N ALA A 91 5.71 8.81 0.34
CA ALA A 91 6.69 9.65 1.03
C ALA A 91 6.55 9.64 2.55
N LEU A 92 7.67 9.93 3.23
CA LEU A 92 7.72 10.31 4.65
C LEU A 92 8.10 11.79 4.75
N ALA A 93 7.14 12.63 5.09
CA ALA A 93 7.32 14.08 5.19
C ALA A 93 7.02 14.56 6.63
N LYS A 94 8.04 15.04 7.36
CA LYS A 94 7.92 15.38 8.79
C LYS A 94 7.36 14.18 9.58
N THR A 95 6.25 14.33 10.29
CA THR A 95 5.56 13.22 10.98
C THR A 95 4.46 12.58 10.15
N PHE A 96 4.38 12.84 8.84
CA PHE A 96 3.31 12.32 7.98
C PHE A 96 3.83 11.22 7.06
N LEU A 97 3.15 10.08 7.09
CA LEU A 97 3.33 9.02 6.12
C LEU A 97 2.24 9.15 5.06
N ILE A 98 2.68 9.37 3.82
CA ILE A 98 1.84 9.58 2.66
C ILE A 98 1.87 8.29 1.85
N LEU A 99 0.69 7.69 1.69
CA LEU A 99 0.52 6.39 1.07
C LEU A 99 -0.49 6.49 -0.06
N ASP A 100 -0.21 5.77 -1.12
CA ASP A 100 -1.24 5.39 -2.07
C ASP A 100 -2.03 4.20 -1.50
N ALA A 101 -3.34 4.18 -1.70
CA ALA A 101 -4.24 3.17 -1.17
C ALA A 101 -5.08 2.56 -2.30
N GLY A 102 -5.01 1.24 -2.45
CA GLY A 102 -5.81 0.48 -3.42
C GLY A 102 -4.98 -0.11 -4.56
N THR A 103 -5.57 -1.08 -5.25
CA THR A 103 -4.98 -1.79 -6.40
C THR A 103 -5.71 -1.54 -7.72
N GLY A 104 -6.83 -0.81 -7.67
CA GLY A 104 -7.69 -0.51 -8.82
C GLY A 104 -7.35 0.81 -9.52
N PRO A 105 -8.12 1.17 -10.57
CA PRO A 105 -7.97 2.46 -11.25
C PRO A 105 -8.32 3.64 -10.35
N ASP A 106 -9.29 3.45 -9.45
CA ASP A 106 -9.69 4.42 -8.44
C ASP A 106 -8.81 4.29 -7.19
N ARG A 107 -7.63 4.90 -7.25
CA ARG A 107 -6.66 4.90 -6.14
C ARG A 107 -7.03 5.98 -5.12
N GLY A 108 -6.79 5.67 -3.85
CA GLY A 108 -6.92 6.57 -2.72
C GLY A 108 -5.58 7.15 -2.30
N LEU A 109 -5.61 8.32 -1.69
CA LEU A 109 -4.50 8.90 -0.94
C LEU A 109 -4.82 8.75 0.54
N ALA A 110 -3.93 8.11 1.27
CA ALA A 110 -4.00 7.99 2.72
C ALA A 110 -2.83 8.74 3.36
N ILE A 111 -3.14 9.62 4.31
CA ILE A 111 -2.14 10.40 5.06
C ILE A 111 -2.30 10.06 6.54
N PHE A 112 -1.25 9.53 7.13
CA PHE A 112 -1.19 9.16 8.54
C PHE A 112 -0.33 10.13 9.32
N ASN A 113 -0.78 10.54 10.51
CA ASN A 113 0.05 11.26 11.47
C ASN A 113 0.75 10.25 12.40
N LEU A 114 2.08 10.31 12.40
CA LEU A 114 2.98 9.42 13.13
C LEU A 114 3.52 10.09 14.42
N PRO A 115 3.94 9.32 15.44
CA PRO A 115 3.99 7.85 15.49
C PRO A 115 2.64 7.18 15.80
N SER A 116 1.57 7.94 16.07
CA SER A 116 0.28 7.38 16.46
C SER A 116 -0.43 6.51 15.41
N ALA A 117 0.07 6.48 14.17
CA ALA A 117 -0.56 5.85 13.02
C ALA A 117 -2.04 6.23 12.86
N LYS A 118 -2.39 7.46 13.21
CA LYS A 118 -3.77 7.95 13.09
C LYS A 118 -3.98 8.41 11.65
N PRO A 119 -4.95 7.87 10.89
CA PRO A 119 -5.31 8.43 9.61
C PRO A 119 -5.87 9.84 9.84
N VAL A 120 -5.31 10.82 9.13
CA VAL A 120 -5.75 12.23 9.18
C VAL A 120 -6.39 12.67 7.87
N PHE A 121 -6.18 11.90 6.80
CA PHE A 121 -6.90 12.02 5.55
C PHE A 121 -6.93 10.67 4.84
N GLU A 122 -8.10 10.31 4.30
CA GLU A 122 -8.28 9.22 3.35
C GLU A 122 -9.31 9.66 2.31
N GLY A 123 -9.01 9.49 1.03
CA GLY A 123 -9.94 9.83 -0.04
C GLY A 123 -9.37 9.58 -1.42
N GLY A 124 -10.24 9.53 -2.42
CA GLY A 124 -9.85 9.38 -3.82
C GLY A 124 -8.95 10.54 -4.27
N TYR A 125 -7.93 10.21 -5.03
CA TYR A 125 -7.08 11.19 -5.69
C TYR A 125 -6.74 10.72 -7.10
N SER A 126 -6.36 11.64 -7.97
CA SER A 126 -5.93 11.28 -9.30
C SER A 126 -4.71 12.08 -9.74
N VAL A 127 -3.99 11.49 -10.69
CA VAL A 127 -2.84 12.09 -11.34
C VAL A 127 -3.01 11.84 -12.83
N GLN A 128 -3.00 12.91 -13.63
CA GLN A 128 -3.05 12.80 -15.08
C GLN A 128 -1.65 12.75 -15.69
N GLY A 129 -1.56 12.17 -16.89
CA GLY A 129 -0.29 12.02 -17.61
C GLY A 129 0.59 10.89 -17.06
N ASN A 130 1.89 10.98 -17.32
CA ASN A 130 2.85 9.91 -17.01
C ASN A 130 3.50 10.07 -15.62
N CYS A 131 2.79 10.66 -14.65
CA CYS A 131 3.31 10.89 -13.31
C CYS A 131 2.80 9.83 -12.34
N SER A 132 3.72 9.17 -11.63
CA SER A 132 3.40 8.17 -10.60
C SER A 132 4.01 8.61 -9.27
N PRO A 133 3.20 9.05 -8.29
CA PRO A 133 3.70 9.48 -6.98
C PRO A 133 4.48 8.40 -6.24
N THR A 134 4.06 7.13 -6.35
CA THR A 134 4.78 5.99 -5.75
C THR A 134 6.15 5.74 -6.40
N ALA A 135 6.39 6.29 -7.60
CA ALA A 135 7.70 6.29 -8.26
C ALA A 135 8.50 7.58 -8.00
N GLY A 136 8.04 8.44 -7.09
CA GLY A 136 8.71 9.70 -6.73
C GLY A 136 8.50 10.84 -7.74
N CYS A 137 7.49 10.75 -8.61
CA CYS A 137 7.19 11.86 -9.52
C CYS A 137 6.54 13.04 -8.77
N GLU A 138 7.07 14.24 -8.99
CA GLU A 138 6.45 15.50 -8.60
C GLU A 138 6.07 16.32 -9.84
N SER A 139 4.83 16.81 -9.86
CA SER A 139 4.31 17.66 -10.92
C SER A 139 3.24 18.61 -10.37
N ASP A 140 2.58 19.38 -11.24
CA ASP A 140 1.41 20.15 -10.88
C ASP A 140 0.19 19.28 -10.52
N GLU A 141 0.22 17.98 -10.83
CA GLU A 141 -0.82 17.01 -10.46
C GLU A 141 -0.69 16.52 -9.01
N PHE A 142 0.55 16.36 -8.55
CA PHE A 142 0.88 15.90 -7.21
C PHE A 142 2.24 16.45 -6.78
N THR A 143 2.27 17.18 -5.66
CA THR A 143 3.52 17.76 -5.13
C THR A 143 3.56 17.64 -3.61
N ILE A 144 4.74 17.35 -3.07
CA ILE A 144 4.99 17.36 -1.63
C ILE A 144 5.89 18.56 -1.33
N GLY A 145 5.30 19.62 -0.79
CA GLY A 145 6.01 20.83 -0.40
C GLY A 145 6.27 20.90 1.11
N GLU A 146 6.97 21.94 1.54
CA GLU A 146 7.24 22.17 2.96
C GLU A 146 5.96 22.32 3.81
N ASN A 147 4.92 22.90 3.21
CA ASN A 147 3.66 23.21 3.87
C ASN A 147 2.65 22.05 3.87
N GLY A 148 2.81 21.08 2.98
CA GLY A 148 1.78 20.08 2.75
C GLY A 148 1.87 19.34 1.43
N VAL A 149 0.85 18.52 1.18
CA VAL A 149 0.68 17.76 -0.06
C VAL A 149 -0.38 18.43 -0.92
N THR A 150 -0.02 18.79 -2.15
CA THR A 150 -0.97 19.30 -3.15
C THR A 150 -1.35 18.16 -4.09
N PHE A 151 -2.65 17.96 -4.30
CA PHE A 151 -3.18 16.87 -5.13
C PHE A 151 -4.59 17.18 -5.65
N TRP A 152 -5.02 16.49 -6.69
CA TRP A 152 -6.39 16.52 -7.17
C TRP A 152 -7.23 15.45 -6.46
N ARG A 153 -8.40 15.84 -5.96
CA ARG A 153 -9.35 14.93 -5.32
C ARG A 153 -10.74 15.10 -5.89
N GLU A 154 -11.53 14.05 -5.87
CA GLU A 154 -12.94 14.13 -6.19
C GLU A 154 -13.69 15.02 -5.16
N VAL A 155 -14.62 15.82 -5.65
CA VAL A 155 -15.56 16.60 -4.82
C VAL A 155 -16.98 16.07 -5.00
N LYS A 156 -17.85 16.35 -4.02
CA LYS A 156 -19.25 15.88 -4.02
C LYS A 156 -20.12 16.44 -5.14
N ASP A 157 -19.63 17.44 -5.88
CA ASP A 157 -20.37 18.05 -6.96
C ASP A 157 -20.50 17.07 -8.13
N LYS A 158 -21.74 16.79 -8.55
CA LYS A 158 -21.98 15.90 -9.67
C LYS A 158 -21.54 16.55 -10.99
N ALA A 159 -20.84 15.78 -11.82
CA ALA A 159 -20.59 16.17 -13.20
C ALA A 159 -21.91 16.15 -13.98
N THR A 160 -22.12 17.17 -14.81
CA THR A 160 -23.30 17.35 -15.66
C THR A 160 -22.87 18.02 -16.97
N ALA A 161 -23.68 17.94 -18.01
CA ALA A 161 -23.42 18.66 -19.26
C ALA A 161 -23.25 20.19 -19.08
N LYS A 162 -23.72 20.77 -17.98
CA LYS A 162 -23.62 22.21 -17.69
C LYS A 162 -22.26 22.61 -17.10
N ASN A 163 -21.74 21.82 -16.17
CA ASN A 163 -20.48 22.12 -15.48
C ASN A 163 -19.29 21.32 -16.02
N CYS A 164 -19.52 20.47 -17.04
CA CYS A 164 -18.54 19.56 -17.56
C CYS A 164 -18.61 19.45 -19.08
N LYS A 165 -17.67 20.11 -19.77
CA LYS A 165 -17.67 20.21 -21.25
C LYS A 165 -17.58 18.83 -21.93
N ASP A 166 -16.79 17.93 -21.36
CA ASP A 166 -16.58 16.57 -21.89
C ASP A 166 -17.56 15.53 -21.34
N TYR A 167 -18.61 15.95 -20.62
CA TYR A 167 -19.57 15.04 -20.00
C TYR A 167 -20.15 14.01 -20.97
N ALA A 168 -20.63 14.46 -22.13
CA ALA A 168 -21.22 13.56 -23.12
C ALA A 168 -20.21 12.54 -23.67
N LYS A 169 -18.94 12.94 -23.79
CA LYS A 169 -17.85 12.05 -24.20
C LYS A 169 -17.60 11.00 -23.13
N PHE A 170 -17.44 11.41 -21.86
CA PHE A 170 -17.20 10.50 -20.74
C PHE A 170 -18.34 9.52 -20.52
N MET A 171 -19.60 9.99 -20.61
CA MET A 171 -20.77 9.12 -20.52
C MET A 171 -20.84 8.11 -21.67
N LYS A 172 -20.32 8.44 -22.85
CA LYS A 172 -20.26 7.50 -23.98
C LYS A 172 -19.14 6.46 -23.83
N THR A 173 -18.03 6.83 -23.18
CA THR A 173 -16.83 5.97 -23.09
C THR A 173 -16.80 5.09 -21.85
N THR A 174 -17.04 5.63 -20.66
CA THR A 174 -17.11 4.85 -19.39
C THR A 174 -18.47 4.90 -18.72
N GLY A 175 -19.37 5.79 -19.13
CA GLY A 175 -20.66 5.94 -18.45
C GLY A 175 -20.57 6.70 -17.14
N SER A 176 -19.42 7.31 -16.82
CA SER A 176 -19.24 8.13 -15.61
C SER A 176 -18.30 9.32 -15.83
N ALA A 177 -18.55 10.38 -15.07
CA ALA A 177 -17.75 11.60 -15.03
C ALA A 177 -17.75 12.15 -13.60
N ALA A 178 -16.61 12.68 -13.18
CA ALA A 178 -16.42 13.27 -11.86
C ALA A 178 -15.89 14.71 -11.96
N ILE A 179 -16.14 15.50 -10.91
CA ILE A 179 -15.50 16.80 -10.72
C ILE A 179 -14.41 16.62 -9.69
N GLU A 180 -13.22 17.07 -10.03
CA GLU A 180 -12.09 17.13 -9.11
C GLU A 180 -11.74 18.57 -8.78
N GLU A 181 -11.14 18.73 -7.61
CA GLU A 181 -10.61 20.00 -7.14
C GLU A 181 -9.18 19.84 -6.64
N LYS A 182 -8.31 20.74 -7.08
CA LYS A 182 -6.95 20.82 -6.57
C LYS A 182 -6.99 21.30 -5.13
N SER A 183 -6.37 20.51 -4.26
CA SER A 183 -6.45 20.67 -2.82
C SER A 183 -5.07 20.60 -2.19
N LEU A 184 -4.92 21.26 -1.05
CA LEU A 184 -3.71 21.21 -0.22
C LEU A 184 -4.05 20.56 1.13
N PHE A 185 -3.44 19.43 1.44
CA PHE A 185 -3.37 18.95 2.82
C PHE A 185 -2.27 19.71 3.56
N ARG A 186 -2.63 20.54 4.54
CA ARG A 186 -1.66 21.28 5.36
C ARG A 186 -1.12 20.43 6.51
N PHE A 187 0.20 20.32 6.60
CA PHE A 187 0.86 19.62 7.70
C PHE A 187 0.62 20.25 9.06
N SER A 188 0.58 21.59 9.14
CA SER A 188 0.43 22.32 10.40
C SER A 188 -0.96 22.16 11.03
N THR A 189 -2.01 22.09 10.22
CA THR A 189 -3.40 22.04 10.69
C THR A 189 -4.06 20.68 10.52
N GLN A 190 -3.44 19.76 9.74
CA GLN A 190 -4.00 18.47 9.35
C GLN A 190 -5.37 18.61 8.68
N LYS A 191 -5.51 19.63 7.83
CA LYS A 191 -6.76 19.96 7.13
C LYS A 191 -6.54 20.05 5.63
N ILE A 192 -7.59 19.72 4.89
CA ILE A 192 -7.68 19.94 3.45
C ILE A 192 -8.18 21.35 3.19
N GLU A 193 -7.46 22.07 2.33
CA GLU A 193 -7.85 23.37 1.83
C GLU A 193 -8.05 23.32 0.32
N SER A 194 -9.12 23.94 -0.14
CA SER A 194 -9.41 24.11 -1.55
C SER A 194 -8.46 25.14 -2.17
N LEU A 195 -7.84 24.78 -3.29
CA LEU A 195 -7.11 25.73 -4.13
C LEU A 195 -7.99 26.32 -5.25
N LYS A 196 -9.29 26.00 -5.25
CA LYS A 196 -10.34 26.49 -6.16
C LYS A 196 -10.16 26.14 -7.64
N ASP A 197 -9.08 25.47 -8.00
CA ASP A 197 -8.89 24.93 -9.34
C ASP A 197 -9.70 23.63 -9.47
N ARG A 198 -10.44 23.51 -10.57
CA ARG A 198 -11.42 22.43 -10.78
C ARG A 198 -11.33 21.90 -12.20
N ARG A 199 -11.48 20.59 -12.31
CA ARG A 199 -11.49 19.91 -13.60
C ARG A 199 -12.56 18.84 -13.65
N CYS A 200 -12.94 18.54 -14.88
CA CYS A 200 -13.73 17.37 -15.19
C CYS A 200 -12.82 16.21 -15.54
N VAL A 201 -13.08 15.06 -14.94
CA VAL A 201 -12.38 13.83 -15.28
C VAL A 201 -13.36 12.72 -15.63
N GLN A 202 -12.86 11.80 -16.41
CA GLN A 202 -13.50 10.52 -16.64
C GLN A 202 -13.28 9.65 -15.40
N GLN A 203 -14.34 9.03 -14.88
CA GLN A 203 -14.25 8.02 -13.83
C GLN A 203 -14.32 6.63 -14.48
N GLN A 204 -13.52 5.68 -14.00
CA GLN A 204 -13.36 4.34 -14.60
C GLN A 204 -14.06 3.26 -13.80
#